data_AF-A0A3M7FYA0-F1
#
_entry.id   AF-A0A3M7FYA0-F1
#
_cell.length_a   1.000
_cell.length_b   1.000
_cell.length_c   1.000
_cell.angle_alpha   90.00
_cell.angle_beta   90.00
_cell.angle_gamma   90.00
#
_symmetry.space_group_name_H-M   'P 1'
#
loop_
_entity.id
_entity.type
_entity.pdbx_description
1 polymer ?
#
loop_
_entity_poly.entity_id
_entity_poly.type
_entity_poly.pdbx_seq_one_letter_code
_entity_poly.pdbx_strand_id
1 'polypeptide(L)'
;METTTADALAPRACYPPTPDSSPTKPTATLLPGPSIGDGFTSQEKSDALKPDFAQPWVPPTDYEECQIRELYPGPRAVTFMGRVANIFDIPNTPKTARSAKGCVKLCVKDETGAITVRVWFASQMPAIRLGLLVSIWSNHVSDGENGTLSSTGAPLFVSLFPERDRNCHFMVHENSDDGSLCTKPCGYRIGHPLAGLMTLQNFIDGGCDVVGAKILVVVKAVGAKKTFTRKDNSTTESISVQIHDDTAHAILGLWGTNSNSPLRQSSRDTSTTNPEAMSSREGWKAGETILLLQSASCKPGRTPYLSLSSASMVDVNPTFPDADWLRHWALRQRSRESVNPVFPANTFNLQTLKHGPVRCLYTIAELDDFARVAPAETFQGYLSVLITEMKILEVWKRQMLFSGECCNAPIYANAIAVQCNSCEEFVQLRLNPKVIGQVMDETACVGAGKLLFSDQAWQDLFGRRPEDLLRLSSEEMKFLSDRLLFGRITLLFGWTGDESKAGGRICVLGVQS
;
A
#
# COMPACT_ATOMS: atom_id res chain seq x y z
N MET A 1 38.82 -9.99 75.53
CA MET A 1 37.49 -10.07 76.18
C MET A 1 36.74 -8.81 75.82
N GLU A 2 35.64 -8.78 75.11
CA GLU A 2 34.83 -9.79 74.43
C GLU A 2 33.96 -8.96 73.47
N THR A 3 33.99 -9.31 72.19
CA THR A 3 33.03 -8.86 71.18
C THR A 3 31.77 -9.71 71.31
N THR A 4 30.59 -9.08 71.43
CA THR A 4 29.30 -9.78 71.31
C THR A 4 28.39 -9.04 70.34
N THR A 5 28.10 -9.73 69.25
CA THR A 5 27.18 -9.40 68.16
C THR A 5 25.74 -9.75 68.54
N ALA A 6 24.79 -8.90 68.15
CA ALA A 6 23.35 -9.13 68.29
C ALA A 6 22.75 -9.76 67.02
N ASP A 7 21.82 -10.69 67.27
CA ASP A 7 21.07 -11.52 66.34
C ASP A 7 20.23 -10.76 65.29
N ALA A 8 20.21 -11.31 64.07
CA ALA A 8 19.13 -11.10 63.11
C ALA A 8 18.73 -12.45 62.49
N LEU A 9 17.47 -12.83 62.73
CA LEU A 9 16.81 -14.05 62.27
C LEU A 9 16.66 -14.09 60.74
N ALA A 10 17.19 -15.14 60.11
CA ALA A 10 16.95 -15.49 58.72
C ALA A 10 15.90 -16.63 58.61
N PRO A 11 15.02 -16.62 57.60
CA PRO A 11 14.01 -17.67 57.39
C PRO A 11 14.62 -18.99 56.90
N ARG A 12 14.09 -20.10 57.44
CA ARG A 12 14.46 -21.49 57.12
C ARG A 12 14.19 -21.83 55.65
N ALA A 13 15.23 -22.22 54.91
CA ALA A 13 15.12 -22.91 53.64
C ALA A 13 14.89 -24.42 53.89
N CYS A 14 13.76 -24.94 53.41
CA CYS A 14 13.47 -26.37 53.35
C CYS A 14 13.63 -26.88 51.92
N TYR A 15 14.86 -27.23 51.49
CA TYR A 15 15.12 -28.18 50.40
C TYR A 15 16.50 -28.82 50.59
N PRO A 16 16.66 -30.15 50.39
CA PRO A 16 17.97 -30.81 50.46
C PRO A 16 18.83 -30.47 49.23
N PRO A 17 20.18 -30.55 49.33
CA PRO A 17 21.07 -30.27 48.22
C PRO A 17 20.93 -31.33 47.12
N THR A 18 20.88 -30.89 45.87
CA THR A 18 20.99 -31.73 44.67
C THR A 18 22.35 -32.45 44.65
N PRO A 19 22.40 -33.76 44.35
CA PRO A 19 23.67 -34.46 44.20
C PRO A 19 24.38 -34.08 42.89
N ASP A 20 25.65 -33.72 43.00
CA ASP A 20 26.58 -33.55 41.88
C ASP A 20 26.98 -34.93 41.32
N SER A 21 26.19 -35.48 40.39
CA SER A 21 26.69 -36.45 39.40
C SER A 21 25.61 -36.88 38.41
N SER A 22 25.88 -36.63 37.12
CA SER A 22 25.18 -37.29 36.01
C SER A 22 25.54 -38.79 35.99
N PRO A 23 24.62 -39.70 35.61
CA PRO A 23 24.95 -41.11 35.48
C PRO A 23 25.95 -41.31 34.33
N THR A 24 27.12 -41.84 34.67
CA THR A 24 28.14 -42.28 33.72
C THR A 24 27.63 -43.48 32.91
N LYS A 25 27.68 -43.35 31.58
CA LYS A 25 27.39 -44.42 30.63
C LYS A 25 28.39 -45.57 30.83
N PRO A 26 27.98 -46.85 30.88
CA PRO A 26 28.93 -47.97 30.94
C PRO A 26 29.68 -48.09 29.62
N THR A 27 31.01 -48.12 29.70
CA THR A 27 31.91 -48.44 28.58
C THR A 27 31.74 -49.93 28.25
N ALA A 28 31.00 -50.23 27.17
CA ALA A 28 30.87 -51.58 26.65
C ALA A 28 32.16 -51.99 25.92
N THR A 29 32.68 -53.15 26.31
CA THR A 29 33.84 -53.83 25.77
C THR A 29 33.61 -54.21 24.30
N LEU A 30 34.59 -53.93 23.44
CA LEU A 30 34.59 -54.25 22.00
C LEU A 30 34.61 -55.77 21.78
N LEU A 31 33.50 -56.32 21.29
CA LEU A 31 33.47 -57.57 20.52
C LEU A 31 32.95 -57.23 19.11
N PRO A 32 33.53 -57.78 18.02
CA PRO A 32 33.10 -57.48 16.67
C PRO A 32 31.83 -58.29 16.34
N GLY A 33 30.69 -57.79 16.80
CA GLY A 33 29.37 -58.15 16.28
C GLY A 33 28.97 -57.20 15.14
N PRO A 34 28.06 -57.60 14.23
CA PRO A 34 27.63 -56.75 13.13
C PRO A 34 27.07 -55.45 13.69
N SER A 35 27.55 -54.31 13.15
CA SER A 35 27.10 -52.98 13.52
C SER A 35 25.58 -52.95 13.58
N ILE A 36 25.03 -52.81 14.79
CA ILE A 36 23.60 -52.57 14.99
C ILE A 36 23.38 -51.17 14.41
N GLY A 37 23.00 -51.14 13.13
CA GLY A 37 22.57 -49.93 12.46
C GLY A 37 21.39 -49.35 13.23
N ASP A 38 21.19 -48.04 13.13
CA ASP A 38 20.10 -47.32 13.79
C ASP A 38 18.70 -47.67 13.25
N GLY A 39 18.56 -48.80 12.53
CA GLY A 39 17.31 -49.30 11.98
C GLY A 39 16.78 -48.50 10.79
N PHE A 40 17.47 -47.44 10.36
CA PHE A 40 17.04 -46.59 9.26
C PHE A 40 18.03 -46.64 8.11
N THR A 41 17.51 -46.93 6.92
CA THR A 41 18.26 -46.83 5.67
C THR A 41 18.67 -45.38 5.39
N SER A 42 19.78 -45.17 4.68
CA SER A 42 20.20 -43.84 4.23
C SER A 42 19.12 -43.14 3.38
N GLN A 43 18.28 -43.93 2.72
CA GLN A 43 17.13 -43.47 1.95
C GLN A 43 16.01 -42.96 2.86
N GLU A 44 15.61 -43.70 3.90
CA GLU A 44 14.61 -43.23 4.89
C GLU A 44 15.06 -41.97 5.64
N LYS A 45 16.36 -41.82 5.90
CA LYS A 45 16.92 -40.58 6.46
C LYS A 45 16.83 -39.41 5.49
N SER A 46 17.05 -39.65 4.20
CA SER A 46 16.95 -38.66 3.13
C SER A 46 15.49 -38.25 2.89
N ASP A 47 14.58 -39.22 2.88
CA ASP A 47 13.16 -39.00 2.65
C ASP A 47 12.49 -38.32 3.86
N ALA A 48 12.89 -38.64 5.09
CA ALA A 48 12.46 -37.90 6.28
C ALA A 48 12.96 -36.43 6.33
N LEU A 49 13.95 -36.08 5.51
CA LEU A 49 14.48 -34.71 5.38
C LEU A 49 13.89 -33.96 4.17
N LYS A 50 13.08 -34.61 3.34
CA LYS A 50 12.38 -34.02 2.20
C LYS A 50 10.88 -33.93 2.53
N PRO A 51 10.33 -32.75 2.82
CA PRO A 51 8.89 -32.59 2.91
C PRO A 51 8.27 -32.92 1.55
N ASP A 52 7.24 -33.76 1.54
CA ASP A 52 6.56 -34.21 0.33
C ASP A 52 5.61 -33.07 -0.13
N PHE A 53 6.13 -32.15 -0.94
CA PHE A 53 5.45 -30.89 -1.32
C PHE A 53 4.32 -31.04 -2.37
N ALA A 54 3.93 -32.26 -2.74
CA ALA A 54 3.13 -32.50 -3.95
C ALA A 54 1.67 -32.93 -3.73
N GLN A 55 1.23 -33.22 -2.50
CA GLN A 55 -0.17 -33.58 -2.25
C GLN A 55 -1.00 -32.35 -1.83
N PRO A 56 -2.17 -32.11 -2.45
CA PRO A 56 -3.13 -31.13 -1.94
C PRO A 56 -3.45 -31.46 -0.47
N TRP A 57 -3.37 -30.46 0.41
CA TRP A 57 -3.70 -30.68 1.82
C TRP A 57 -5.20 -31.05 1.93
N VAL A 58 -5.46 -32.18 2.57
CA VAL A 58 -6.82 -32.63 2.91
C VAL A 58 -6.95 -32.56 4.43
N PRO A 59 -7.96 -31.85 4.97
CA PRO A 59 -8.18 -31.77 6.40
C PRO A 59 -8.30 -33.18 7.01
N PRO A 60 -7.50 -33.53 8.04
CA PRO A 60 -7.60 -34.83 8.69
C PRO A 60 -8.85 -34.97 9.59
N THR A 61 -9.47 -33.85 9.92
CA THR A 61 -10.65 -33.72 10.79
C THR A 61 -11.53 -32.59 10.25
N ASP A 62 -12.81 -32.60 10.61
CA ASP A 62 -13.69 -31.46 10.38
C ASP A 62 -13.30 -30.29 11.29
N TYR A 63 -12.96 -29.15 10.69
CA TYR A 63 -12.67 -27.91 11.41
C TYR A 63 -13.93 -27.07 11.47
N GLU A 64 -14.26 -26.59 12.67
CA GLU A 64 -15.38 -25.68 12.85
C GLU A 64 -15.00 -24.28 12.39
N GLU A 65 -15.80 -23.71 11.49
CA GLU A 65 -15.64 -22.33 11.04
C GLU A 65 -16.15 -21.37 12.11
N CYS A 66 -15.30 -20.43 12.53
CA CYS A 66 -15.60 -19.48 13.59
C CYS A 66 -15.00 -18.10 13.33
N GLN A 67 -15.62 -17.07 13.89
CA GLN A 67 -15.04 -15.72 13.90
C GLN A 67 -13.92 -15.63 14.94
N ILE A 68 -12.98 -14.70 14.75
CA ILE A 68 -11.80 -14.62 15.62
C ILE A 68 -12.19 -14.32 17.08
N ARG A 69 -13.26 -13.55 17.32
CA ARG A 69 -13.77 -13.28 18.67
C ARG A 69 -14.36 -14.51 19.38
N GLU A 70 -14.80 -15.51 18.63
CA GLU A 70 -15.45 -16.72 19.16
C GLU A 70 -14.43 -17.80 19.57
N LEU A 71 -13.15 -17.56 19.30
CA LEU A 71 -12.06 -18.43 19.70
C LEU A 71 -11.87 -18.40 21.22
N TYR A 72 -11.65 -19.58 21.80
CA TYR A 72 -11.31 -19.74 23.20
C TYR A 72 -10.06 -20.62 23.35
N PRO A 73 -9.23 -20.41 24.39
CA PRO A 73 -8.08 -21.26 24.64
C PRO A 73 -8.47 -22.73 24.88
N GLY A 74 -7.76 -23.65 24.24
CA GLY A 74 -7.92 -25.09 24.42
C GLY A 74 -7.77 -25.90 23.13
N PRO A 75 -7.83 -27.23 23.23
CA PRO A 75 -7.82 -28.13 22.09
C PRO A 75 -9.17 -28.09 21.36
N ARG A 76 -9.20 -27.54 20.13
CA ARG A 76 -10.36 -27.50 19.25
C ARG A 76 -9.91 -27.37 17.81
N ALA A 77 -10.47 -28.20 16.92
CA ALA A 77 -10.26 -28.07 15.48
C ALA A 77 -11.10 -26.90 14.95
N VAL A 78 -10.45 -25.76 14.74
CA VAL A 78 -11.09 -24.52 14.25
C VAL A 78 -10.47 -24.04 12.96
N THR A 79 -11.31 -23.44 12.13
CA THR A 79 -10.88 -22.64 10.99
C THR A 79 -11.44 -21.24 11.08
N PHE A 80 -10.62 -20.27 10.71
CA PHE A 80 -11.01 -18.87 10.68
C PHE A 80 -10.25 -18.15 9.58
N MET A 81 -10.85 -17.08 9.09
CA MET A 81 -10.33 -16.25 8.02
C MET A 81 -10.04 -14.84 8.55
N GLY A 82 -9.02 -14.20 8.01
CA GLY A 82 -8.73 -12.81 8.35
C GLY A 82 -7.68 -12.18 7.45
N ARG A 83 -7.44 -10.88 7.62
CA ARG A 83 -6.37 -10.15 6.96
C ARG A 83 -5.14 -10.03 7.85
N VAL A 84 -3.97 -10.13 7.24
CA VAL A 84 -2.68 -9.91 7.92
C VAL A 84 -2.55 -8.43 8.26
N ALA A 85 -2.71 -8.08 9.53
CA ALA A 85 -2.59 -6.71 10.04
C ALA A 85 -1.19 -6.37 10.55
N ASN A 86 -0.33 -7.35 10.81
CA ASN A 86 1.05 -7.09 11.16
C ASN A 86 1.95 -8.32 10.93
N ILE A 87 3.25 -8.10 10.75
CA ILE A 87 4.26 -9.15 10.53
C ILE A 87 5.49 -8.87 11.39
N PHE A 88 5.94 -9.87 12.14
CA PHE A 88 7.18 -9.85 12.92
C PHE A 88 8.05 -11.05 12.58
N ASP A 89 9.23 -10.76 12.07
CA ASP A 89 10.25 -11.77 11.86
C ASP A 89 10.84 -12.18 13.20
N ILE A 90 10.70 -13.46 13.56
CA ILE A 90 11.36 -14.00 14.74
C ILE A 90 12.67 -14.64 14.28
N PRO A 91 13.83 -14.08 14.64
CA PRO A 91 15.11 -14.69 14.31
C PRO A 91 15.19 -16.06 14.99
N ASN A 92 15.50 -17.10 14.23
CA ASN A 92 15.71 -18.44 14.75
C ASN A 92 17.14 -18.89 14.46
N THR A 93 17.83 -19.39 15.49
CA THR A 93 19.11 -20.08 15.33
C THR A 93 18.85 -21.59 15.33
N PRO A 94 18.79 -22.24 14.15
CA PRO A 94 18.47 -23.66 14.09
C PRO A 94 19.54 -24.47 14.84
N LYS A 95 19.13 -25.17 15.91
CA LYS A 95 20.03 -25.96 16.77
C LYS A 95 20.34 -27.34 16.17
N THR A 96 19.53 -27.83 15.24
CA THR A 96 19.68 -29.14 14.58
C THR A 96 19.20 -29.09 13.12
N ALA A 97 19.64 -30.03 12.27
CA ALA A 97 19.17 -30.13 10.88
C ALA A 97 17.64 -30.35 10.78
N ARG A 98 17.01 -30.91 11.82
CA ARG A 98 15.55 -31.04 11.95
C ARG A 98 14.87 -29.83 12.55
N SER A 99 15.54 -28.78 13.01
CA SER A 99 14.84 -27.59 13.54
C SER A 99 14.24 -26.72 12.43
N ALA A 100 13.19 -25.98 12.73
CA ALA A 100 12.60 -25.03 11.78
C ALA A 100 13.66 -24.01 11.35
N LYS A 101 13.65 -23.60 10.07
CA LYS A 101 14.58 -22.56 9.59
C LYS A 101 14.20 -21.19 10.13
N GLY A 102 12.91 -20.93 10.32
CA GLY A 102 12.43 -19.66 10.86
C GLY A 102 10.99 -19.72 11.35
N CYS A 103 10.57 -18.62 11.96
CA CYS A 103 9.20 -18.38 12.42
C CYS A 103 8.82 -16.94 12.07
N VAL A 104 7.62 -16.78 11.52
CA VAL A 104 7.01 -15.46 11.32
C VAL A 104 5.81 -15.36 12.24
N LYS A 105 5.75 -14.29 13.03
CA LYS A 105 4.61 -13.98 13.89
C LYS A 105 3.74 -12.96 13.17
N LEU A 106 2.52 -13.37 12.83
CA LEU A 106 1.52 -12.54 12.20
C LEU A 106 0.51 -12.07 13.24
N CYS A 107 0.00 -10.86 13.05
CA CYS A 107 -1.29 -10.47 13.62
C CYS A 107 -2.32 -10.62 12.51
N VAL A 108 -3.32 -11.48 12.70
CA VAL A 108 -4.42 -11.70 11.76
C VAL A 108 -5.70 -11.21 12.40
N LYS A 109 -6.50 -10.44 11.67
CA LYS A 109 -7.77 -9.91 12.16
C LYS A 109 -8.91 -10.17 11.19
N ASP A 110 -10.12 -10.15 11.72
CA ASP A 110 -11.36 -10.07 10.98
C ASP A 110 -12.09 -8.79 11.42
N GLU A 111 -13.41 -8.76 11.27
CA GLU A 111 -14.23 -7.64 11.73
C GLU A 111 -14.50 -7.66 13.24
N THR A 112 -14.22 -8.78 13.91
CA THR A 112 -14.67 -9.09 15.27
C THR A 112 -13.54 -9.05 16.29
N GLY A 113 -12.33 -9.41 15.89
CA GLY A 113 -11.17 -9.55 16.76
C GLY A 113 -9.87 -9.70 15.99
N ALA A 114 -8.79 -9.92 16.74
CA ALA A 114 -7.47 -10.20 16.20
C ALA A 114 -6.81 -11.33 16.98
N ILE A 115 -6.00 -12.13 16.30
CA ILE A 115 -5.28 -13.28 16.85
C ILE A 115 -3.84 -13.30 16.34
N THR A 116 -2.93 -13.73 17.21
CA THR A 116 -1.53 -13.94 16.84
C THR A 116 -1.35 -15.30 16.17
N VAL A 117 -0.69 -15.35 15.02
CA VAL A 117 -0.45 -16.59 14.27
C VAL A 117 1.05 -16.76 14.07
N ARG A 118 1.63 -17.81 14.66
CA ARG A 118 3.04 -18.15 14.49
C ARG A 118 3.18 -19.21 13.42
N VAL A 119 3.78 -18.85 12.28
CA VAL A 119 3.98 -19.77 11.16
C VAL A 119 5.43 -20.19 11.12
N TRP A 120 5.68 -21.48 11.39
CA TRP A 120 6.99 -22.11 11.29
C TRP A 120 7.20 -22.71 9.91
N PHE A 121 8.41 -22.59 9.37
CA PHE A 121 8.79 -23.13 8.07
C PHE A 121 10.16 -23.80 8.14
N ALA A 122 10.34 -24.88 7.37
CA ALA A 122 11.60 -25.60 7.23
C ALA A 122 12.22 -25.44 5.83
N SER A 123 11.42 -25.17 4.81
CA SER A 123 11.93 -24.96 3.44
C SER A 123 11.96 -23.49 3.06
N GLN A 124 10.79 -22.87 2.93
CA GLN A 124 10.63 -21.52 2.41
C GLN A 124 9.62 -20.73 3.23
N MET A 125 9.92 -19.47 3.47
CA MET A 125 8.97 -18.56 4.09
C MET A 125 7.78 -18.29 3.15
N PRO A 126 6.52 -18.40 3.63
CA PRO A 126 5.36 -18.06 2.82
C PRO A 126 5.42 -16.59 2.38
N ALA A 127 4.96 -16.30 1.15
CA ALA A 127 4.95 -14.95 0.59
C ALA A 127 3.86 -14.08 1.24
N ILE A 128 4.15 -13.53 2.42
CA ILE A 128 3.18 -12.79 3.23
C ILE A 128 3.39 -11.28 3.10
N ARG A 129 2.30 -10.51 3.01
CA ARG A 129 2.25 -9.05 2.97
C ARG A 129 1.11 -8.54 3.86
N LEU A 130 1.21 -7.29 4.31
CA LEU A 130 0.12 -6.62 5.00
C LEU A 130 -1.12 -6.52 4.11
N GLY A 131 -2.29 -6.77 4.68
CA GLY A 131 -3.58 -6.73 3.99
C GLY A 131 -4.00 -8.03 3.30
N LEU A 132 -3.12 -9.03 3.15
CA LEU A 132 -3.48 -10.29 2.50
C LEU A 132 -4.54 -11.06 3.30
N LEU A 133 -5.52 -11.60 2.59
CA LEU A 133 -6.51 -12.52 3.14
C LEU A 133 -5.88 -13.91 3.32
N VAL A 134 -6.04 -14.46 4.52
CA VAL A 134 -5.52 -15.78 4.89
C VAL A 134 -6.60 -16.61 5.58
N SER A 135 -6.56 -17.92 5.33
CA SER A 135 -7.32 -18.90 6.10
C SER A 135 -6.37 -19.77 6.91
N ILE A 136 -6.77 -20.05 8.13
CA ILE A 136 -5.98 -20.78 9.12
C ILE A 136 -6.79 -21.96 9.62
N TRP A 137 -6.12 -23.11 9.72
CA TRP A 137 -6.66 -24.32 10.36
C TRP A 137 -5.74 -24.69 11.50
N SER A 138 -6.30 -24.85 12.69
CA SER A 138 -5.55 -25.24 13.89
C SER A 138 -6.41 -26.12 14.79
N ASN A 139 -5.75 -27.03 15.49
CA ASN A 139 -6.36 -27.90 16.50
C ASN A 139 -6.19 -27.37 17.94
N HIS A 140 -5.50 -26.23 18.11
CA HIS A 140 -5.18 -25.71 19.43
C HIS A 140 -5.05 -24.19 19.41
N VAL A 141 -5.86 -23.53 20.24
CA VAL A 141 -5.75 -22.09 20.52
C VAL A 141 -5.17 -21.92 21.92
N SER A 142 -4.19 -21.03 22.06
CA SER A 142 -3.55 -20.74 23.34
C SER A 142 -3.83 -19.30 23.76
N ASP A 143 -3.81 -19.05 25.07
CA ASP A 143 -3.70 -17.69 25.59
C ASP A 143 -2.23 -17.29 25.73
N GLY A 144 -1.88 -16.08 25.29
CA GLY A 144 -0.52 -15.57 25.26
C GLY A 144 -0.23 -14.54 26.34
N GLU A 145 -0.76 -14.75 27.55
CA GLU A 145 -0.85 -13.85 28.73
C GLU A 145 0.38 -12.99 29.07
N ASN A 146 1.56 -13.24 28.50
CA ASN A 146 2.82 -12.53 28.79
C ASN A 146 3.43 -11.73 27.61
N GLY A 147 2.69 -11.40 26.54
CA GLY A 147 3.11 -10.45 25.47
C GLY A 147 4.35 -10.84 24.63
N THR A 148 5.06 -11.90 25.03
CA THR A 148 6.15 -12.53 24.28
C THR A 148 5.60 -13.43 23.19
N LEU A 149 4.53 -14.17 23.52
CA LEU A 149 3.89 -15.12 22.61
C LEU A 149 2.85 -14.45 21.72
N SER A 150 1.98 -13.60 22.28
CA SER A 150 0.94 -12.86 21.57
C SER A 150 1.16 -11.34 21.67
N SER A 151 0.29 -10.52 21.09
CA SER A 151 0.34 -9.06 21.25
C SER A 151 -0.84 -8.59 22.10
N THR A 152 -0.74 -7.43 22.76
CA THR A 152 -1.82 -6.93 23.62
C THR A 152 -3.13 -6.71 22.85
N GLY A 153 -3.05 -6.40 21.55
CA GLY A 153 -4.21 -6.26 20.67
C GLY A 153 -4.76 -7.58 20.11
N ALA A 154 -4.05 -8.70 20.32
CA ALA A 154 -4.39 -10.02 19.83
C ALA A 154 -3.90 -11.10 20.82
N PRO A 155 -4.55 -11.24 22.00
CA PRO A 155 -4.03 -12.00 23.14
C PRO A 155 -3.99 -13.51 22.90
N LEU A 156 -4.95 -14.03 22.13
CA LEU A 156 -4.95 -15.41 21.69
C LEU A 156 -3.84 -15.65 20.67
N PHE A 157 -3.30 -16.87 20.64
CA PHE A 157 -2.39 -17.26 19.58
C PHE A 157 -2.54 -18.71 19.13
N VAL A 158 -2.18 -18.96 17.87
CA VAL A 158 -2.01 -20.29 17.29
C VAL A 158 -0.57 -20.45 16.77
N SER A 159 -0.04 -21.67 16.82
CA SER A 159 1.29 -22.00 16.31
C SER A 159 1.17 -23.11 15.28
N LEU A 160 1.52 -22.80 14.04
CA LEU A 160 1.34 -23.66 12.87
C LEU A 160 2.70 -24.11 12.35
N PHE A 161 2.82 -25.39 12.00
CA PHE A 161 3.95 -25.90 11.23
C PHE A 161 3.44 -26.71 10.03
N PRO A 162 2.86 -26.05 9.01
CA PRO A 162 2.14 -26.73 7.93
C PRO A 162 2.98 -27.74 7.15
N GLU A 163 4.30 -27.52 7.05
CA GLU A 163 5.23 -28.42 6.37
C GLU A 163 5.45 -29.77 7.10
N ARG A 164 5.00 -29.89 8.36
CA ARG A 164 5.25 -31.07 9.19
C ARG A 164 4.05 -31.57 9.98
N ASP A 165 3.12 -30.70 10.33
CA ASP A 165 1.90 -31.05 11.03
C ASP A 165 0.71 -30.95 10.09
N ARG A 166 0.13 -32.12 9.75
CA ARG A 166 -1.04 -32.23 8.89
C ARG A 166 -2.32 -31.73 9.57
N ASN A 167 -2.33 -31.56 10.89
CA ASN A 167 -3.46 -31.01 11.66
C ASN A 167 -3.48 -29.48 11.68
N CYS A 168 -2.64 -28.84 10.88
CA CYS A 168 -2.68 -27.40 10.72
C CYS A 168 -2.45 -27.04 9.26
N HIS A 169 -3.00 -25.91 8.86
CA HIS A 169 -2.81 -25.39 7.51
C HIS A 169 -2.84 -23.87 7.51
N PHE A 170 -2.15 -23.29 6.53
CA PHE A 170 -2.08 -21.86 6.32
C PHE A 170 -2.20 -21.61 4.82
N MET A 171 -3.28 -20.91 4.42
CA MET A 171 -3.57 -20.64 3.02
C MET A 171 -3.62 -19.13 2.79
N VAL A 172 -2.91 -18.68 1.76
CA VAL A 172 -2.96 -17.29 1.28
C VAL A 172 -3.90 -17.23 0.08
N HIS A 173 -4.90 -16.34 0.12
CA HIS A 173 -5.91 -16.21 -0.92
C HIS A 173 -5.46 -15.25 -2.03
N GLU A 174 -4.40 -15.59 -2.77
CA GLU A 174 -3.88 -14.69 -3.82
C GLU A 174 -4.84 -14.56 -5.01
N ASN A 175 -5.60 -15.61 -5.34
CA ASN A 175 -6.44 -15.68 -6.55
C ASN A 175 -7.95 -15.61 -6.29
N SER A 176 -8.37 -15.62 -5.03
CA SER A 176 -9.78 -15.68 -4.61
C SER A 176 -10.21 -14.52 -3.70
N ASP A 177 -9.30 -13.61 -3.35
CA ASP A 177 -9.62 -12.39 -2.61
C ASP A 177 -10.02 -11.27 -3.59
N ASP A 178 -11.28 -10.86 -3.53
CA ASP A 178 -11.86 -9.72 -4.26
C ASP A 178 -11.60 -8.38 -3.53
N GLY A 179 -10.94 -8.41 -2.37
CA GLY A 179 -10.67 -7.24 -1.55
C GLY A 179 -11.86 -6.79 -0.70
N SER A 180 -12.96 -7.54 -0.62
CA SER A 180 -14.14 -7.15 0.18
C SER A 180 -14.12 -7.72 1.60
N LEU A 181 -13.66 -8.98 1.75
CA LEU A 181 -13.74 -9.74 3.00
C LEU A 181 -12.79 -9.17 4.08
N CYS A 182 -13.23 -9.17 5.35
CA CYS A 182 -12.40 -8.80 6.51
C CYS A 182 -11.72 -7.42 6.43
N THR A 183 -12.28 -6.48 5.66
CA THR A 183 -11.74 -5.13 5.45
C THR A 183 -12.21 -4.11 6.48
N LYS A 184 -13.29 -4.41 7.21
CA LYS A 184 -13.81 -3.52 8.24
C LYS A 184 -12.81 -3.42 9.42
N PRO A 185 -12.52 -2.21 9.92
CA PRO A 185 -11.69 -2.06 11.11
C PRO A 185 -12.30 -2.72 12.35
N CYS A 186 -11.47 -3.39 13.14
CA CYS A 186 -11.90 -4.00 14.38
C CYS A 186 -12.46 -2.92 15.35
N GLY A 187 -13.66 -3.19 15.89
CA GLY A 187 -14.36 -2.29 16.80
C GLY A 187 -15.18 -1.18 16.14
N TYR A 188 -15.17 -1.05 14.81
CA TYR A 188 -16.04 -0.11 14.10
C TYR A 188 -17.52 -0.54 14.18
N ARG A 189 -18.40 0.41 14.52
CA ARG A 189 -19.85 0.23 14.55
C ARG A 189 -20.50 1.27 13.64
N ILE A 190 -21.44 0.82 12.82
CA ILE A 190 -22.16 1.71 11.88
C ILE A 190 -22.83 2.84 12.67
N GLY A 191 -22.68 4.07 12.20
CA GLY A 191 -23.25 5.27 12.84
C GLY A 191 -22.43 5.82 14.00
N HIS A 192 -21.32 5.18 14.39
CA HIS A 192 -20.43 5.66 15.44
C HIS A 192 -19.03 5.95 14.91
N PRO A 193 -18.36 7.03 15.39
CA PRO A 193 -16.96 7.27 15.07
C PRO A 193 -16.07 6.10 15.52
N LEU A 194 -15.00 5.84 14.77
CA LEU A 194 -14.02 4.85 15.20
C LEU A 194 -13.28 5.33 16.45
N ALA A 195 -13.44 4.62 17.56
CA ALA A 195 -12.78 4.96 18.82
C ALA A 195 -11.25 5.03 18.66
N GLY A 196 -10.66 6.11 19.17
CA GLY A 196 -9.22 6.38 19.14
C GLY A 196 -8.71 6.98 17.82
N LEU A 197 -9.57 7.15 16.80
CA LEU A 197 -9.20 7.79 15.55
C LEU A 197 -8.93 9.28 15.76
N MET A 198 -7.78 9.75 15.30
CA MET A 198 -7.37 11.15 15.31
C MET A 198 -6.63 11.52 14.02
N THR A 199 -6.46 12.81 13.80
CA THR A 199 -5.66 13.33 12.68
C THR A 199 -4.18 13.00 12.87
N LEU A 200 -3.44 12.93 11.78
CA LEU A 200 -2.01 12.68 11.78
C LEU A 200 -1.27 13.77 12.57
N GLN A 201 -1.66 15.04 12.44
CA GLN A 201 -1.06 16.13 13.20
C GLN A 201 -1.25 15.94 14.71
N ASN A 202 -2.47 15.64 15.18
CA ASN A 202 -2.72 15.38 16.60
C ASN A 202 -1.94 14.18 17.13
N PHE A 203 -1.76 13.16 16.28
CA PHE A 203 -0.94 12.00 16.62
C PHE A 203 0.54 12.36 16.79
N ILE A 204 1.08 13.20 15.91
CA ILE A 204 2.46 13.70 15.97
C ILE A 204 2.66 14.57 17.22
N ASP A 205 1.67 15.39 17.58
CA ASP A 205 1.74 16.35 18.69
C ASP A 205 1.52 15.74 20.08
N GLY A 206 1.61 14.42 20.21
CA GLY A 206 1.53 13.68 21.47
C GLY A 206 0.44 12.60 21.52
N GLY A 207 -0.42 12.53 20.51
CA GLY A 207 -1.41 11.46 20.41
C GLY A 207 -0.82 10.06 20.26
N CYS A 208 0.45 9.93 19.87
CA CYS A 208 1.15 8.65 19.80
C CYS A 208 1.29 7.92 21.15
N ASP A 209 1.25 8.65 22.27
CA ASP A 209 1.34 8.08 23.61
C ASP A 209 -0.04 7.66 24.16
N VAL A 210 -1.12 8.00 23.44
CA VAL A 210 -2.49 7.63 23.84
C VAL A 210 -2.75 6.16 23.54
N VAL A 211 -3.19 5.42 24.56
CA VAL A 211 -3.53 4.00 24.42
C VAL A 211 -4.68 3.84 23.43
N GLY A 212 -4.48 2.98 22.43
CA GLY A 212 -5.47 2.73 21.38
C GLY A 212 -5.59 3.83 20.33
N ALA A 213 -4.61 4.76 20.25
CA ALA A 213 -4.56 5.76 19.19
C ALA A 213 -4.52 5.11 17.80
N LYS A 214 -5.31 5.69 16.89
CA LYS A 214 -5.41 5.28 15.50
C LYS A 214 -5.29 6.49 14.58
N ILE A 215 -4.62 6.31 13.46
CA ILE A 215 -4.51 7.32 12.40
C ILE A 215 -4.87 6.70 11.06
N LEU A 216 -5.55 7.46 10.23
CA LEU A 216 -5.93 7.08 8.88
C LEU A 216 -5.14 7.96 7.91
N VAL A 217 -4.38 7.32 7.02
CA VAL A 217 -3.43 8.02 6.14
C VAL A 217 -3.47 7.43 4.74
N VAL A 218 -3.19 8.26 3.74
CA VAL A 218 -2.98 7.83 2.36
C VAL A 218 -1.48 7.70 2.07
N VAL A 219 -1.11 6.69 1.30
CA VAL A 219 0.25 6.51 0.79
C VAL A 219 0.54 7.60 -0.24
N LYS A 220 1.50 8.48 0.05
CA LYS A 220 1.95 9.55 -0.87
C LYS A 220 2.97 9.06 -1.88
N ALA A 221 3.93 8.26 -1.43
CA ALA A 221 5.01 7.71 -2.24
C ALA A 221 5.64 6.49 -1.55
N VAL A 222 6.12 5.54 -2.36
CA VAL A 222 6.84 4.35 -1.88
C VAL A 222 8.32 4.53 -2.24
N GLY A 223 9.19 4.51 -1.23
CA GLY A 223 10.64 4.64 -1.43
C GLY A 223 11.29 3.36 -1.96
N ALA A 224 12.56 3.45 -2.35
CA ALA A 224 13.35 2.29 -2.75
C ALA A 224 13.62 1.35 -1.56
N LYS A 225 13.65 0.04 -1.84
CA LYS A 225 14.04 -0.99 -0.87
C LYS A 225 15.54 -0.88 -0.58
N LYS A 226 15.91 -0.86 0.70
CA LYS A 226 17.29 -0.73 1.18
C LYS A 226 17.65 -1.91 2.06
N THR A 227 18.88 -2.38 1.97
CA THR A 227 19.42 -3.45 2.81
C THR A 227 20.39 -2.85 3.83
N PHE A 228 20.18 -3.18 5.10
CA PHE A 228 20.98 -2.71 6.23
C PHE A 228 21.67 -3.89 6.90
N THR A 229 22.97 -3.77 7.13
CA THR A 229 23.71 -4.72 7.98
C THR A 229 23.63 -4.26 9.43
N ARG A 230 23.08 -5.10 10.30
CA ARG A 230 23.00 -4.88 11.74
C ARG A 230 24.36 -5.11 12.40
N LYS A 231 24.48 -4.69 13.67
CA LYS A 231 25.70 -4.86 14.48
C LYS A 231 26.11 -6.33 14.69
N ASP A 232 25.16 -7.25 14.54
CA ASP A 232 25.35 -8.71 14.61
C ASP A 232 25.74 -9.34 13.26
N ASN A 233 26.10 -8.52 12.26
CA ASN A 233 26.35 -8.90 10.86
C ASN A 233 25.16 -9.52 10.12
N SER A 234 23.96 -9.55 10.72
CA SER A 234 22.75 -9.94 10.00
C SER A 234 22.28 -8.82 9.06
N THR A 235 21.73 -9.18 7.91
CA THR A 235 21.14 -8.21 7.00
C THR A 235 19.63 -8.10 7.24
N THR A 236 19.09 -6.89 7.15
CA THR A 236 17.65 -6.62 7.23
C THR A 236 17.26 -5.63 6.16
N GLU A 237 16.16 -5.88 5.49
CA GLU A 237 15.63 -4.99 4.47
C GLU A 237 14.67 -3.97 5.09
N SER A 238 14.59 -2.78 4.51
CA SER A 238 13.64 -1.75 4.89
C SER A 238 13.21 -0.92 3.70
N ILE A 239 11.98 -0.42 3.78
CA ILE A 239 11.40 0.52 2.83
C ILE A 239 10.75 1.65 3.62
N SER A 240 10.90 2.87 3.13
CA SER A 240 10.28 4.06 3.72
C SER A 240 9.12 4.49 2.83
N VAL A 241 7.93 4.60 3.41
CA VAL A 241 6.71 5.01 2.72
C VAL A 241 6.34 6.40 3.21
N GLN A 242 6.20 7.36 2.31
CA GLN A 242 5.66 8.67 2.66
C GLN A 242 4.15 8.54 2.78
N ILE A 243 3.60 9.02 3.89
CA ILE A 243 2.16 8.96 4.20
C ILE A 243 1.66 10.32 4.65
N HIS A 244 0.38 10.59 4.43
CA HIS A 244 -0.22 11.85 4.84
C HIS A 244 -1.73 11.75 4.99
N ASP A 245 -2.31 12.75 5.65
CA ASP A 245 -3.73 13.06 5.60
C ASP A 245 -3.89 14.54 5.19
N ASP A 246 -5.03 15.14 5.50
CA ASP A 246 -5.32 16.55 5.26
C ASP A 246 -4.65 17.50 6.26
N THR A 247 -4.02 16.99 7.31
CA THR A 247 -3.44 17.78 8.40
C THR A 247 -1.91 17.77 8.43
N ALA A 248 -1.25 16.67 8.06
CA ALA A 248 0.20 16.54 8.16
C ALA A 248 0.80 15.51 7.18
N HIS A 249 2.14 15.44 7.16
CA HIS A 249 2.91 14.43 6.43
C HIS A 249 3.88 13.71 7.36
N ALA A 250 4.09 12.40 7.14
CA ALA A 250 5.02 11.57 7.91
C ALA A 250 5.68 10.49 7.04
N ILE A 251 6.68 9.80 7.61
CA ILE A 251 7.35 8.65 6.99
C ILE A 251 7.01 7.40 7.80
N LEU A 252 6.42 6.38 7.16
CA LEU A 252 6.25 5.05 7.72
C LEU A 252 7.44 4.16 7.35
N GLY A 253 8.17 3.71 8.36
CA GLY A 253 9.27 2.76 8.22
C GLY A 253 8.79 1.31 8.33
N LEU A 254 8.93 0.55 7.24
CA LEU A 254 8.67 -0.88 7.24
C LEU A 254 10.00 -1.65 7.19
N TRP A 255 10.10 -2.71 7.99
CA TRP A 255 11.35 -3.45 8.22
C TRP A 255 11.11 -4.94 8.07
N GLY A 256 12.15 -5.67 7.64
CA GLY A 256 12.09 -7.11 7.44
C GLY A 256 11.02 -7.49 6.41
N THR A 257 10.22 -8.50 6.69
CA THR A 257 9.16 -8.97 5.79
C THR A 257 8.13 -7.89 5.48
N ASN A 258 7.84 -6.97 6.42
CA ASN A 258 6.91 -5.86 6.17
C ASN A 258 7.35 -5.01 4.97
N SER A 259 8.65 -4.96 4.67
CA SER A 259 9.19 -4.17 3.55
C SER A 259 8.76 -4.65 2.17
N ASN A 260 8.25 -5.88 2.06
CA ASN A 260 7.69 -6.41 0.81
C ASN A 260 6.22 -5.98 0.59
N SER A 261 5.52 -5.49 1.62
CA SER A 261 4.09 -5.15 1.51
C SER A 261 3.79 -4.05 0.49
N PRO A 262 4.56 -2.95 0.42
CA PRO A 262 4.31 -1.91 -0.56
C PRO A 262 4.67 -2.29 -1.99
N LEU A 263 5.44 -3.36 -2.19
CA LEU A 263 5.98 -3.72 -3.48
C LEU A 263 5.02 -4.64 -4.25
N ARG A 264 5.02 -4.50 -5.58
CA ARG A 264 4.30 -5.40 -6.48
C ARG A 264 5.01 -6.75 -6.53
N GLN A 265 4.25 -7.84 -6.51
CA GLN A 265 4.79 -9.17 -6.74
C GLN A 265 4.89 -9.45 -8.25
N SER A 266 6.09 -9.79 -8.73
CA SER A 266 6.28 -10.41 -10.03
C SER A 266 6.09 -11.92 -9.88
N SER A 267 4.90 -12.44 -10.20
CA SER A 267 4.72 -13.90 -10.28
C SER A 267 5.42 -14.44 -11.54
N ARG A 268 5.97 -15.65 -11.44
CA ARG A 268 6.52 -16.42 -12.58
C ARG A 268 5.43 -16.95 -13.54
N ASP A 269 4.18 -16.96 -13.09
CA ASP A 269 3.03 -17.41 -13.90
C ASP A 269 2.22 -16.19 -14.37
N THR A 270 2.32 -15.91 -15.67
CA THR A 270 1.67 -14.82 -16.40
C THR A 270 0.25 -15.16 -16.90
N SER A 271 -0.35 -16.28 -16.48
CA SER A 271 -1.54 -16.85 -17.13
C SER A 271 -2.89 -16.58 -16.46
N THR A 272 -2.95 -15.87 -15.32
CA THR A 272 -4.25 -15.59 -14.67
C THR A 272 -4.91 -14.36 -15.29
N THR A 273 -5.99 -14.56 -16.05
CA THR A 273 -6.82 -13.52 -16.67
C THR A 273 -7.91 -12.96 -15.75
N ASN A 274 -7.97 -13.37 -14.48
CA ASN A 274 -8.96 -12.85 -13.53
C ASN A 274 -8.53 -11.43 -13.06
N PRO A 275 -9.26 -10.36 -13.44
CA PRO A 275 -8.91 -8.99 -13.06
C PRO A 275 -8.98 -8.74 -11.55
N GLU A 276 -9.80 -9.49 -10.80
CA GLU A 276 -9.95 -9.34 -9.34
C GLU A 276 -8.73 -9.90 -8.58
N ALA A 277 -8.17 -11.01 -9.06
CA ALA A 277 -6.91 -11.59 -8.58
C ALA A 277 -5.68 -10.71 -8.92
N MET A 278 -5.81 -9.73 -9.81
CA MET A 278 -4.73 -8.79 -10.10
C MET A 278 -4.59 -7.72 -9.01
N SER A 279 -5.69 -7.28 -8.39
CA SER A 279 -5.67 -6.22 -7.36
C SER A 279 -4.99 -6.67 -6.06
N SER A 280 -5.10 -7.93 -5.67
CA SER A 280 -4.36 -8.50 -4.52
C SER A 280 -2.84 -8.60 -4.76
N ARG A 281 -2.41 -8.64 -6.03
CA ARG A 281 -1.01 -8.70 -6.47
C ARG A 281 -0.37 -7.32 -6.64
N GLU A 282 -1.19 -6.29 -6.82
CA GLU A 282 -0.71 -4.92 -6.90
C GLU A 282 -0.04 -4.50 -5.57
N GLY A 283 1.06 -3.76 -5.68
CA GLY A 283 1.69 -3.12 -4.52
C GLY A 283 0.85 -1.93 -4.06
N TRP A 284 1.32 -1.22 -3.03
CA TRP A 284 0.64 0.00 -2.58
C TRP A 284 0.74 1.08 -3.66
N LYS A 285 -0.41 1.65 -4.02
CA LYS A 285 -0.54 2.71 -5.01
C LYS A 285 -0.53 4.09 -4.35
N ALA A 286 0.39 4.93 -4.80
CA ALA A 286 0.49 6.31 -4.35
C ALA A 286 -0.78 7.11 -4.70
N GLY A 287 -1.30 7.86 -3.73
CA GLY A 287 -2.53 8.64 -3.82
C GLY A 287 -3.82 7.81 -3.75
N GLU A 288 -3.73 6.49 -3.60
CA GLU A 288 -4.91 5.59 -3.63
C GLU A 288 -4.97 4.66 -2.42
N THR A 289 -3.84 4.06 -2.02
CA THR A 289 -3.82 3.13 -0.90
C THR A 289 -3.96 3.87 0.42
N ILE A 290 -4.98 3.49 1.19
CA ILE A 290 -5.23 3.99 2.55
C ILE A 290 -4.77 2.98 3.58
N LEU A 291 -4.15 3.47 4.64
CA LEU A 291 -3.71 2.69 5.78
C LEU A 291 -4.38 3.21 7.04
N LEU A 292 -4.97 2.33 7.84
CA LEU A 292 -5.31 2.61 9.23
C LEU A 292 -4.21 2.03 10.11
N LEU A 293 -3.45 2.88 10.78
CA LEU A 293 -2.39 2.48 11.69
C LEU A 293 -2.91 2.57 13.12
N GLN A 294 -2.73 1.49 13.88
CA GLN A 294 -3.09 1.42 15.30
C GLN A 294 -1.84 1.15 16.12
N SER A 295 -1.68 1.86 17.24
CA SER A 295 -0.55 1.70 18.16
C SER A 295 0.82 1.73 17.45
N ALA A 296 0.96 2.59 16.44
CA ALA A 296 2.26 2.88 15.85
C ALA A 296 3.08 3.75 16.81
N SER A 297 4.40 3.61 16.79
CA SER A 297 5.27 4.52 17.55
C SER A 297 5.65 5.71 16.68
N CYS A 298 5.65 6.92 17.23
CA CYS A 298 6.11 8.12 16.55
C CYS A 298 7.46 8.58 17.12
N LYS A 299 8.40 8.91 16.23
CA LYS A 299 9.60 9.67 16.59
C LYS A 299 9.48 11.08 16.00
N PRO A 300 9.45 12.13 16.84
CA PRO A 300 9.42 13.49 16.35
C PRO A 300 10.73 13.83 15.64
N GLY A 301 10.63 14.69 14.63
CA GLY A 301 11.76 15.15 13.82
C GLY A 301 11.27 16.15 12.78
N ARG A 302 12.17 16.63 11.90
CA ARG A 302 11.78 17.53 10.79
C ARG A 302 10.68 16.92 9.92
N THR A 303 10.72 15.61 9.76
CA THR A 303 9.61 14.82 9.23
C THR A 303 9.37 13.69 10.22
N PRO A 304 8.18 13.60 10.85
CA PRO A 304 7.87 12.57 11.82
C PRO A 304 8.06 11.18 11.23
N TYR A 305 8.68 10.29 12.01
CA TYR A 305 8.96 8.92 11.61
C TYR A 305 8.12 7.94 12.42
N LEU A 306 7.25 7.22 11.73
CA LEU A 306 6.37 6.20 12.28
C LEU A 306 7.00 4.82 12.10
N SER A 307 6.97 4.00 13.15
CA SER A 307 7.40 2.61 13.10
C SER A 307 6.38 1.66 13.70
N LEU A 308 6.37 0.43 13.16
CA LEU A 308 5.50 -0.65 13.64
C LEU A 308 6.23 -1.46 14.72
N SER A 309 5.51 -1.77 15.78
CA SER A 309 5.93 -2.66 16.88
C SER A 309 5.06 -3.91 16.91
N SER A 310 5.44 -4.91 17.73
CA SER A 310 4.68 -6.16 17.90
C SER A 310 3.20 -5.96 18.27
N ALA A 311 2.86 -4.81 18.85
CA ALA A 311 1.51 -4.44 19.24
C ALA A 311 0.75 -3.62 18.19
N SER A 312 1.42 -3.13 17.15
CA SER A 312 0.78 -2.31 16.12
C SER A 312 -0.17 -3.15 15.25
N MET A 313 -1.11 -2.50 14.59
CA MET A 313 -1.96 -3.13 13.56
C MET A 313 -2.10 -2.17 12.39
N VAL A 314 -2.13 -2.73 11.19
CA VAL A 314 -2.28 -2.01 9.92
C VAL A 314 -3.43 -2.62 9.13
N ASP A 315 -4.51 -1.88 8.97
CA ASP A 315 -5.51 -2.20 7.96
C ASP A 315 -5.11 -1.56 6.63
N VAL A 316 -5.02 -2.36 5.56
CA VAL A 316 -4.80 -1.86 4.20
C VAL A 316 -6.16 -1.73 3.52
N ASN A 317 -6.43 -0.55 2.96
CA ASN A 317 -7.70 -0.16 2.34
C ASN A 317 -8.94 -0.53 3.18
N PRO A 318 -9.02 -0.09 4.44
CA PRO A 318 -10.16 -0.40 5.30
C PRO A 318 -11.48 0.15 4.75
N THR A 319 -12.58 -0.57 4.98
CA THR A 319 -13.91 -0.19 4.46
C THR A 319 -14.75 0.45 5.57
N PHE A 320 -14.79 1.78 5.60
CA PHE A 320 -15.64 2.59 6.48
C PHE A 320 -15.68 4.07 6.01
N PRO A 321 -16.65 4.89 6.48
CA PRO A 321 -16.89 6.23 5.94
C PRO A 321 -15.68 7.19 5.96
N ASP A 322 -14.87 7.19 7.01
CA ASP A 322 -13.71 8.11 7.05
C ASP A 322 -12.63 7.71 6.03
N ALA A 323 -12.50 6.42 5.70
CA ALA A 323 -11.64 5.96 4.61
C ALA A 323 -12.19 6.34 3.24
N ASP A 324 -13.51 6.29 3.05
CA ASP A 324 -14.13 6.79 1.83
C ASP A 324 -13.95 8.30 1.67
N TRP A 325 -14.12 9.05 2.76
CA TRP A 325 -13.85 10.48 2.77
C TRP A 325 -12.39 10.78 2.40
N LEU A 326 -11.43 10.09 3.02
CA LEU A 326 -10.00 10.30 2.75
C LEU A 326 -9.62 9.88 1.33
N ARG A 327 -10.24 8.83 0.76
CA ARG A 327 -10.10 8.45 -0.67
C ARG A 327 -10.49 9.62 -1.57
N HIS A 328 -11.68 10.17 -1.36
CA HIS A 328 -12.17 11.29 -2.17
C HIS A 328 -11.32 12.54 -1.98
N TRP A 329 -10.85 12.82 -0.76
CA TRP A 329 -9.93 13.92 -0.50
C TRP A 329 -8.60 13.74 -1.25
N ALA A 330 -7.99 12.55 -1.17
CA ALA A 330 -6.72 12.26 -1.83
C ALA A 330 -6.83 12.33 -3.36
N LEU A 331 -7.92 11.82 -3.93
CA LEU A 331 -8.22 11.92 -5.36
C LEU A 331 -8.33 13.39 -5.81
N ARG A 332 -9.06 14.23 -5.06
CA ARG A 332 -9.17 15.66 -5.37
C ARG A 332 -7.83 16.37 -5.32
N GLN A 333 -7.04 16.14 -4.27
CA GLN A 333 -5.69 16.72 -4.16
C GLN A 333 -4.80 16.30 -5.33
N ARG A 334 -4.77 15.01 -5.66
CA ARG A 334 -4.00 14.48 -6.78
C ARG A 334 -4.41 15.13 -8.10
N SER A 335 -5.70 15.17 -8.41
CA SER A 335 -6.19 15.77 -9.67
C SER A 335 -5.88 17.27 -9.75
N ARG A 336 -5.93 17.98 -8.62
CA ARG A 336 -5.59 19.40 -8.54
C ARG A 336 -4.09 19.64 -8.76
N GLU A 337 -3.23 18.88 -8.07
CA GLU A 337 -1.77 19.00 -8.16
C GLU A 337 -1.20 18.39 -9.45
N SER A 338 -2.00 17.57 -10.15
CA SER A 338 -1.56 16.86 -11.35
C SER A 338 -1.05 17.80 -12.45
N VAL A 339 0.13 17.51 -13.00
CA VAL A 339 0.70 18.27 -14.10
C VAL A 339 -0.11 18.11 -15.39
N ASN A 340 -0.70 16.93 -15.61
CA ASN A 340 -1.44 16.62 -16.82
C ASN A 340 -2.52 15.55 -16.56
N PRO A 341 -3.58 15.87 -15.79
CA PRO A 341 -4.59 14.89 -15.39
C PRO A 341 -5.34 14.34 -16.60
N VAL A 342 -5.77 13.08 -16.56
CA VAL A 342 -6.52 12.47 -17.66
C VAL A 342 -7.75 13.31 -18.02
N PHE A 343 -8.01 13.45 -19.32
CA PHE A 343 -9.12 14.28 -19.81
C PHE A 343 -10.45 13.57 -19.49
N PRO A 344 -11.43 14.25 -18.85
CA PRO A 344 -12.67 13.61 -18.41
C PRO A 344 -13.69 13.45 -19.55
N ALA A 345 -13.35 12.64 -20.56
CA ALA A 345 -14.13 12.50 -21.80
C ALA A 345 -15.61 12.10 -21.57
N ASN A 346 -15.88 11.29 -20.55
CA ASN A 346 -17.25 10.83 -20.23
C ASN A 346 -18.11 11.87 -19.49
N THR A 347 -17.55 13.03 -19.14
CA THR A 347 -18.28 14.06 -18.39
C THR A 347 -18.97 15.07 -19.31
N PHE A 348 -18.47 15.26 -20.53
CA PHE A 348 -18.96 16.28 -21.45
C PHE A 348 -19.32 15.69 -22.79
N ASN A 349 -20.33 16.25 -23.46
CA ASN A 349 -20.80 15.74 -24.75
C ASN A 349 -20.47 16.71 -25.89
N LEU A 350 -19.36 16.41 -26.60
CA LEU A 350 -18.89 17.21 -27.74
C LEU A 350 -19.91 17.27 -28.88
N GLN A 351 -20.66 16.20 -29.12
CA GLN A 351 -21.63 16.15 -30.22
C GLN A 351 -22.83 17.05 -29.91
N THR A 352 -23.34 16.99 -28.68
CA THR A 352 -24.39 17.91 -28.20
C THR A 352 -23.91 19.35 -28.25
N LEU A 353 -22.63 19.62 -27.96
CA LEU A 353 -22.10 20.98 -28.06
C LEU A 353 -22.03 21.44 -29.53
N LYS A 354 -21.46 20.64 -30.44
CA LYS A 354 -21.32 21.00 -31.86
C LYS A 354 -22.65 21.15 -32.60
N HIS A 355 -23.58 20.24 -32.37
CA HIS A 355 -24.82 20.11 -33.15
C HIS A 355 -26.09 20.43 -32.36
N GLY A 356 -25.95 20.81 -31.09
CA GLY A 356 -27.08 21.15 -30.24
C GLY A 356 -27.80 22.41 -30.72
N PRO A 357 -29.11 22.53 -30.38
CA PRO A 357 -29.91 23.69 -30.74
C PRO A 357 -29.53 24.94 -29.95
N VAL A 358 -28.92 24.78 -28.77
CA VAL A 358 -28.50 25.86 -27.89
C VAL A 358 -26.97 25.97 -27.91
N ARG A 359 -26.48 27.15 -28.26
CA ARG A 359 -25.05 27.48 -28.26
C ARG A 359 -24.80 28.68 -27.35
N CYS A 360 -24.38 28.41 -26.13
CA CYS A 360 -24.08 29.46 -25.15
C CYS A 360 -22.63 29.91 -25.30
N LEU A 361 -22.44 31.15 -25.75
CA LEU A 361 -21.15 31.83 -25.71
C LEU A 361 -20.99 32.47 -24.33
N TYR A 362 -19.89 32.16 -23.67
CA TYR A 362 -19.52 32.73 -22.38
C TYR A 362 -18.31 33.65 -22.55
N THR A 363 -18.19 34.59 -21.63
CA THR A 363 -16.93 35.24 -21.31
C THR A 363 -16.22 34.50 -20.18
N ILE A 364 -14.92 34.74 -20.01
CA ILE A 364 -14.12 34.13 -18.93
C ILE A 364 -14.64 34.60 -17.56
N ALA A 365 -15.08 35.86 -17.42
CA ALA A 365 -15.67 36.35 -16.18
C ALA A 365 -16.99 35.64 -15.84
N GLU A 366 -17.89 35.44 -16.82
CA GLU A 366 -19.14 34.70 -16.59
C GLU A 366 -18.88 33.24 -16.20
N LEU A 367 -17.84 32.62 -16.77
CA LEU A 367 -17.41 31.27 -16.37
C LEU A 367 -16.95 31.25 -14.91
N ASP A 368 -16.09 32.20 -14.50
CA ASP A 368 -15.61 32.31 -13.13
C ASP A 368 -16.76 32.56 -12.13
N ASP A 369 -17.67 33.47 -12.46
CA ASP A 369 -18.86 33.76 -11.65
C ASP A 369 -19.75 32.52 -11.50
N PHE A 370 -20.04 31.82 -12.59
CA PHE A 370 -20.85 30.60 -12.54
C PHE A 370 -20.16 29.51 -11.72
N ALA A 371 -18.85 29.32 -11.90
CA ALA A 371 -18.08 28.35 -11.14
C ALA A 371 -18.08 28.63 -9.63
N ARG A 372 -18.15 29.91 -9.22
CA ARG A 372 -18.25 30.32 -7.81
C ARG A 372 -19.65 30.18 -7.23
N VAL A 373 -20.67 30.54 -8.01
CA VAL A 373 -22.08 30.50 -7.57
C VAL A 373 -22.59 29.06 -7.49
N ALA A 374 -22.16 28.21 -8.43
CA ALA A 374 -22.60 26.83 -8.54
C ALA A 374 -21.41 25.85 -8.60
N PRO A 375 -20.64 25.69 -7.50
CA PRO A 375 -19.36 24.98 -7.50
C PRO A 375 -19.49 23.45 -7.66
N ALA A 376 -20.69 22.89 -7.58
CA ALA A 376 -20.94 21.47 -7.80
C ALA A 376 -21.48 21.15 -9.21
N GLU A 377 -21.88 22.18 -9.97
CA GLU A 377 -22.54 21.99 -11.26
C GLU A 377 -21.54 21.67 -12.37
N THR A 378 -22.06 21.01 -13.40
CA THR A 378 -21.32 20.71 -14.63
C THR A 378 -22.01 21.38 -15.80
N PHE A 379 -21.27 22.13 -16.60
CA PHE A 379 -21.81 22.83 -17.76
C PHE A 379 -20.80 22.88 -18.91
N GLN A 380 -21.29 23.21 -20.11
CA GLN A 380 -20.48 23.27 -21.33
C GLN A 380 -20.93 24.43 -22.22
N GLY A 381 -20.02 24.97 -23.01
CA GLY A 381 -20.28 26.15 -23.82
C GLY A 381 -19.14 26.50 -24.77
N TYR A 382 -19.17 27.74 -25.24
CA TYR A 382 -18.15 28.32 -26.11
C TYR A 382 -17.43 29.47 -25.41
N LEU A 383 -16.12 29.60 -25.63
CA LEU A 383 -15.34 30.78 -25.25
C LEU A 383 -14.64 31.32 -26.50
N SER A 384 -14.73 32.61 -26.78
CA SER A 384 -13.92 33.26 -27.81
C SER A 384 -12.72 33.91 -27.15
N VAL A 385 -11.51 33.42 -27.44
CA VAL A 385 -10.29 33.87 -26.76
C VAL A 385 -9.18 34.18 -27.75
N LEU A 386 -8.29 35.09 -27.37
CA LEU A 386 -7.02 35.39 -28.02
C LEU A 386 -5.90 34.62 -27.31
N ILE A 387 -5.06 33.95 -28.07
CA ILE A 387 -3.83 33.33 -27.53
C ILE A 387 -2.77 34.42 -27.39
N THR A 388 -2.45 34.85 -26.18
CA THR A 388 -1.48 35.92 -25.94
C THR A 388 -0.07 35.43 -25.66
N GLU A 389 0.09 34.16 -25.30
CA GLU A 389 1.39 33.57 -25.04
C GLU A 389 1.42 32.09 -25.49
N MET A 390 2.39 31.75 -26.36
CA MET A 390 2.67 30.38 -26.80
C MET A 390 4.06 29.94 -26.33
N LYS A 391 4.15 28.78 -25.68
CA LYS A 391 5.38 28.24 -25.09
C LYS A 391 5.86 26.95 -25.73
N ILE A 392 5.30 26.56 -26.88
CA ILE A 392 5.63 25.28 -27.55
C ILE A 392 7.14 25.11 -27.77
N LEU A 393 7.82 26.14 -28.25
CA LEU A 393 9.26 26.11 -28.50
C LEU A 393 10.07 26.02 -27.20
N GLU A 394 9.65 26.73 -26.14
CA GLU A 394 10.31 26.71 -24.83
C GLU A 394 10.22 25.33 -24.19
N VAL A 395 9.01 24.75 -24.13
CA VAL A 395 8.81 23.42 -23.53
C VAL A 395 9.49 22.33 -24.36
N TRP A 396 9.51 22.45 -25.69
CA TRP A 396 10.25 21.52 -26.54
C TRP A 396 11.76 21.58 -26.31
N LYS A 397 12.36 22.79 -26.25
CA LYS A 397 13.80 22.95 -25.96
C LYS A 397 14.19 22.39 -24.59
N ARG A 398 13.29 22.45 -23.61
CA ARG A 398 13.49 21.90 -22.26
C ARG A 398 13.23 20.40 -22.15
N GLN A 399 12.90 19.70 -23.25
CA GLN A 399 12.51 18.30 -23.23
C GLN A 399 11.24 18.03 -22.41
N MET A 400 10.28 18.96 -22.46
CA MET A 400 9.02 18.94 -21.70
C MET A 400 7.79 19.09 -22.59
N LEU A 401 7.88 18.76 -23.89
CA LEU A 401 6.75 18.89 -24.81
C LEU A 401 5.56 18.01 -24.39
N PHE A 402 5.84 16.81 -23.89
CA PHE A 402 4.86 15.90 -23.33
C PHE A 402 5.05 15.78 -21.82
N SER A 403 3.95 15.59 -21.12
CA SER A 403 3.92 15.39 -19.68
C SER A 403 2.89 14.33 -19.26
N GLY A 404 3.19 13.68 -18.15
CA GLY A 404 2.35 12.69 -17.49
C GLY A 404 2.80 12.52 -16.05
N GLU A 405 2.21 11.56 -15.35
CA GLU A 405 2.53 11.30 -13.95
C GLU A 405 2.59 9.81 -13.68
N CYS A 406 3.55 9.41 -12.85
CA CYS A 406 3.64 8.05 -12.34
C CYS A 406 4.31 8.07 -10.98
N CYS A 407 3.88 7.18 -10.08
CA CYS A 407 4.38 7.13 -8.70
C CYS A 407 4.29 8.48 -7.97
N ASN A 408 3.27 9.30 -8.27
CA ASN A 408 3.07 10.64 -7.74
C ASN A 408 4.22 11.63 -8.04
N ALA A 409 4.97 11.38 -9.12
CA ALA A 409 6.01 12.25 -9.64
C ALA A 409 5.68 12.67 -11.09
N PRO A 410 5.92 13.94 -11.45
CA PRO A 410 5.71 14.40 -12.81
C PRO A 410 6.81 13.88 -13.73
N ILE A 411 6.42 13.37 -14.90
CA ILE A 411 7.31 12.91 -15.95
C ILE A 411 7.16 13.87 -17.12
N TYR A 412 8.30 14.31 -17.66
CA TYR A 412 8.37 15.18 -18.82
C TYR A 412 9.32 14.57 -19.84
N ALA A 413 8.95 14.62 -21.12
CA ALA A 413 9.83 14.22 -22.22
C ALA A 413 9.35 14.82 -23.54
N ASN A 414 10.21 14.79 -24.56
CA ASN A 414 9.80 14.89 -25.95
C ASN A 414 9.57 13.48 -26.52
N ALA A 415 8.66 12.73 -25.91
CA ALA A 415 8.29 11.39 -26.32
C ALA A 415 6.83 11.09 -25.91
N ILE A 416 6.18 10.18 -26.63
CA ILE A 416 4.79 9.77 -26.34
C ILE A 416 4.71 8.75 -25.19
N ALA A 417 5.81 8.06 -24.88
CA ALA A 417 5.89 7.12 -23.80
C ALA A 417 7.28 7.12 -23.19
N VAL A 418 7.35 6.95 -21.86
CA VAL A 418 8.60 6.88 -21.11
C VAL A 418 8.49 5.79 -20.05
N GLN A 419 9.58 5.06 -19.82
CA GLN A 419 9.65 4.10 -18.73
C GLN A 419 9.85 4.85 -17.40
N CYS A 420 9.01 4.58 -16.40
CA CYS A 420 9.13 5.19 -15.09
C CYS A 420 10.35 4.62 -14.35
N ASN A 421 11.24 5.49 -13.85
CA ASN A 421 12.43 5.05 -13.09
C ASN A 421 12.11 4.37 -11.75
N SER A 422 10.88 4.50 -11.24
CA SER A 422 10.49 3.98 -9.93
C SER A 422 9.76 2.64 -10.00
N CYS A 423 8.84 2.47 -10.96
CA CYS A 423 8.09 1.22 -11.11
C CYS A 423 8.44 0.44 -12.39
N GLU A 424 9.32 0.98 -13.23
CA GLU A 424 9.75 0.38 -14.51
C GLU A 424 8.63 0.16 -15.54
N GLU A 425 7.43 0.64 -15.26
CA GLU A 425 6.28 0.60 -16.18
C GLU A 425 6.38 1.70 -17.24
N PHE A 426 5.86 1.43 -18.43
CA PHE A 426 5.74 2.42 -19.49
C PHE A 426 4.54 3.32 -19.25
N VAL A 427 4.80 4.62 -19.18
CA VAL A 427 3.80 5.67 -18.95
C VAL A 427 3.56 6.37 -20.28
N GLN A 428 2.31 6.36 -20.73
CA GLN A 428 1.88 7.17 -21.88
C GLN A 428 1.80 8.63 -21.47
N LEU A 429 2.48 9.50 -22.20
CA LEU A 429 2.53 10.93 -21.97
C LEU A 429 1.59 11.63 -22.96
N ARG A 430 1.01 12.75 -22.54
CA ARG A 430 0.18 13.60 -23.40
C ARG A 430 0.83 14.95 -23.57
N LEU A 431 0.35 15.73 -24.54
CA LEU A 431 0.90 17.05 -24.77
C LEU A 431 0.78 17.91 -23.51
N ASN A 432 1.86 18.62 -23.19
CA ASN A 432 1.95 19.40 -21.96
C ASN A 432 0.98 20.58 -22.03
N PRO A 433 0.04 20.74 -21.08
CA PRO A 433 -0.93 21.84 -21.09
C PRO A 433 -0.28 23.22 -20.94
N LYS A 434 1.00 23.29 -20.56
CA LYS A 434 1.79 24.53 -20.54
C LYS A 434 2.29 24.97 -21.92
N VAL A 435 2.02 24.21 -22.98
CA VAL A 435 2.30 24.61 -24.38
C VAL A 435 1.60 25.93 -24.71
N ILE A 436 0.40 26.14 -24.20
CA ILE A 436 -0.28 27.43 -24.23
C ILE A 436 0.06 28.17 -22.92
N GLY A 437 0.67 29.34 -23.06
CA GLY A 437 1.12 30.15 -21.93
C GLY A 437 -0.03 30.96 -21.31
N GLN A 438 -0.83 31.62 -22.15
CA GLN A 438 -1.94 32.44 -21.73
C GLN A 438 -2.95 32.59 -22.86
N VAL A 439 -4.23 32.58 -22.49
CA VAL A 439 -5.33 33.05 -23.34
C VAL A 439 -6.09 34.16 -22.61
N MET A 440 -6.72 35.06 -23.36
CA MET A 440 -7.57 36.10 -22.77
C MET A 440 -8.77 36.42 -23.64
N ASP A 441 -9.79 36.99 -23.04
CA ASP A 441 -10.88 37.68 -23.72
C ASP A 441 -10.99 39.11 -23.19
N GLU A 442 -12.08 39.80 -23.52
CA GLU A 442 -12.33 41.18 -23.08
C GLU A 442 -12.57 41.30 -21.56
N THR A 443 -12.80 40.19 -20.86
CA THR A 443 -13.20 40.17 -19.44
C THR A 443 -12.11 39.69 -18.49
N ALA A 444 -11.27 38.75 -18.91
CA ALA A 444 -10.21 38.19 -18.07
C ALA A 444 -9.14 37.41 -18.88
N CYS A 445 -8.17 36.84 -18.17
CA CYS A 445 -7.15 35.97 -18.76
C CYS A 445 -7.01 34.64 -17.98
N VAL A 446 -6.61 33.59 -18.70
CA VAL A 446 -6.36 32.25 -18.17
C VAL A 446 -4.91 31.89 -18.43
N GLY A 447 -4.16 31.57 -17.37
CA GLY A 447 -2.74 31.24 -17.44
C GLY A 447 -2.43 29.77 -17.78
N ALA A 448 -1.14 29.49 -17.95
CA ALA A 448 -0.62 28.20 -18.39
C ALA A 448 -1.05 27.04 -17.47
N GLY A 449 -1.42 25.91 -18.07
CA GLY A 449 -1.80 24.69 -17.33
C GLY A 449 -3.19 24.73 -16.68
N LYS A 450 -3.97 25.81 -16.88
CA LYS A 450 -5.36 25.93 -16.41
C LYS A 450 -6.39 25.45 -17.44
N LEU A 451 -5.98 25.33 -18.69
CA LEU A 451 -6.76 24.67 -19.75
C LEU A 451 -6.31 23.21 -19.87
N LEU A 452 -7.26 22.30 -19.83
CA LEU A 452 -7.04 20.87 -20.02
C LEU A 452 -7.61 20.46 -21.37
N PHE A 453 -6.76 20.22 -22.36
CA PHE A 453 -7.17 19.88 -23.72
C PHE A 453 -7.38 18.38 -23.87
N SER A 454 -8.40 18.02 -24.65
CA SER A 454 -8.53 16.68 -25.23
C SER A 454 -7.58 16.50 -26.42
N ASP A 455 -7.32 15.25 -26.80
CA ASP A 455 -6.49 14.95 -27.97
C ASP A 455 -7.11 15.52 -29.26
N GLN A 456 -8.44 15.51 -29.36
CA GLN A 456 -9.16 16.14 -30.47
C GLN A 456 -8.96 17.66 -30.49
N ALA A 457 -9.07 18.33 -29.33
CA ALA A 457 -8.85 19.77 -29.25
C ALA A 457 -7.42 20.17 -29.63
N TRP A 458 -6.42 19.35 -29.25
CA TRP A 458 -5.06 19.58 -29.71
C TRP A 458 -4.91 19.42 -31.22
N GLN A 459 -5.54 18.39 -31.79
CA GLN A 459 -5.54 18.17 -33.22
C GLN A 459 -6.20 19.32 -33.98
N ASP A 460 -7.34 19.81 -33.48
CA ASP A 460 -8.06 20.96 -34.05
C ASP A 460 -7.18 22.22 -34.03
N LEU A 461 -6.47 22.49 -32.91
CA LEU A 461 -5.62 23.68 -32.77
C LEU A 461 -4.39 23.66 -33.67
N PHE A 462 -3.66 22.54 -33.74
CA PHE A 462 -2.41 22.46 -34.50
C PHE A 462 -2.63 22.04 -35.96
N GLY A 463 -3.82 21.55 -36.30
CA GLY A 463 -4.12 20.94 -37.61
C GLY A 463 -3.34 19.64 -37.87
N ARG A 464 -2.83 18.99 -36.81
CA ARG A 464 -2.02 17.76 -36.85
C ARG A 464 -2.07 17.05 -35.50
N ARG A 465 -1.69 15.78 -35.45
CA ARG A 465 -1.69 15.06 -34.17
C ARG A 465 -0.57 15.56 -33.25
N PRO A 466 -0.73 15.50 -31.92
CA PRO A 466 0.33 15.85 -30.98
C PRO A 466 1.64 15.13 -31.27
N GLU A 467 1.60 13.84 -31.62
CA GLU A 467 2.80 13.05 -31.92
C GLU A 467 3.61 13.60 -33.11
N ASP A 468 2.95 14.23 -34.09
CA ASP A 468 3.62 14.79 -35.26
C ASP A 468 4.50 16.00 -34.92
N LEU A 469 4.27 16.64 -33.76
CA LEU A 469 5.10 17.73 -33.27
C LEU A 469 6.54 17.27 -32.97
N LEU A 470 6.75 15.98 -32.66
CA LEU A 470 8.08 15.42 -32.39
C LEU A 470 8.98 15.39 -33.64
N ARG A 471 8.38 15.46 -34.84
CA ARG A 471 9.10 15.41 -36.12
C ARG A 471 9.53 16.80 -36.60
N LEU A 472 9.08 17.86 -35.95
CA LEU A 472 9.36 19.22 -36.36
C LEU A 472 10.75 19.67 -35.92
N SER A 473 11.43 20.39 -36.82
CA SER A 473 12.64 21.13 -36.52
C SER A 473 12.37 22.32 -35.60
N SER A 474 13.43 22.87 -35.01
CA SER A 474 13.31 24.07 -34.17
C SER A 474 12.74 25.28 -34.94
N GLU A 475 12.99 25.39 -36.23
CA GLU A 475 12.47 26.48 -37.08
C GLU A 475 10.98 26.31 -37.34
N GLU A 476 10.54 25.09 -37.68
CA GLU A 476 9.13 24.75 -37.87
C GLU A 476 8.32 24.92 -36.58
N MET A 477 8.88 24.54 -35.43
CA MET A 477 8.26 24.77 -34.11
C MET A 477 8.11 26.26 -33.81
N LYS A 478 9.12 27.06 -34.14
CA LYS A 478 9.05 28.52 -33.97
C LYS A 478 7.98 29.10 -34.89
N PHE A 479 7.97 28.73 -36.17
CA PHE A 479 6.97 29.18 -37.13
C PHE A 479 5.54 28.83 -36.67
N LEU A 480 5.33 27.61 -36.17
CA LEU A 480 4.03 27.20 -35.62
C LEU A 480 3.63 28.05 -34.40
N SER A 481 4.59 28.33 -33.50
CA SER A 481 4.37 29.20 -32.35
C SER A 481 3.96 30.61 -32.77
N ASP A 482 4.72 31.22 -33.70
CA ASP A 482 4.50 32.58 -34.17
C ASP A 482 3.17 32.71 -34.92
N ARG A 483 2.77 31.66 -35.66
CA ARG A 483 1.48 31.61 -36.39
C ARG A 483 0.26 31.59 -35.46
N LEU A 484 0.36 30.93 -34.31
CA LEU A 484 -0.74 30.79 -33.36
C LEU A 484 -0.82 31.98 -32.39
N LEU A 485 0.30 32.67 -32.17
CA LEU A 485 0.35 33.83 -31.29
C LEU A 485 -0.56 34.96 -31.82
N PHE A 486 -1.35 35.53 -30.92
CA PHE A 486 -2.41 36.50 -31.19
C PHE A 486 -3.54 36.00 -32.11
N GLY A 487 -3.60 34.70 -32.39
CA GLY A 487 -4.74 34.08 -33.05
C GLY A 487 -5.98 34.13 -32.16
N ARG A 488 -7.11 34.60 -32.71
CA ARG A 488 -8.43 34.47 -32.06
C ARG A 488 -9.00 33.10 -32.41
N ILE A 489 -9.40 32.36 -31.39
CA ILE A 489 -9.98 31.03 -31.54
C ILE A 489 -11.25 30.91 -30.70
N THR A 490 -12.12 29.99 -31.09
CA THR A 490 -13.29 29.61 -30.31
C THR A 490 -13.05 28.24 -29.67
N LEU A 491 -13.03 28.20 -28.34
CA LEU A 491 -12.89 26.97 -27.56
C LEU A 491 -14.28 26.40 -27.28
N LEU A 492 -14.44 25.11 -27.58
CA LEU A 492 -15.56 24.32 -27.10
C LEU A 492 -15.15 23.77 -25.73
N PHE A 493 -15.73 24.29 -24.66
CA PHE A 493 -15.29 24.00 -23.30
C PHE A 493 -16.35 23.29 -22.45
N GLY A 494 -15.88 22.64 -21.40
CA GLY A 494 -16.66 22.08 -20.32
C GLY A 494 -16.04 22.46 -18.98
N TRP A 495 -16.89 22.70 -17.99
CA TRP A 495 -16.54 22.91 -16.59
C TRP A 495 -17.26 21.90 -15.72
N THR A 496 -16.56 21.34 -14.73
CA THR A 496 -17.12 20.43 -13.74
C THR A 496 -16.68 20.88 -12.35
N GLY A 497 -17.64 21.02 -11.45
CA GLY A 497 -17.39 21.23 -10.02
C GLY A 497 -16.68 20.08 -9.32
N ASP A 498 -16.75 18.88 -9.89
CA ASP A 498 -16.03 17.71 -9.40
C ASP A 498 -14.51 17.82 -9.67
N GLU A 499 -13.80 18.36 -8.68
CA GLU A 499 -12.34 18.50 -8.72
C GLU A 499 -11.60 17.17 -8.91
N SER A 500 -12.20 16.03 -8.57
CA SER A 500 -11.56 14.72 -8.78
C SER A 500 -11.37 14.39 -10.27
N LYS A 501 -12.18 14.99 -11.15
CA LYS A 501 -12.15 14.74 -12.60
C LYS A 501 -11.19 15.64 -13.36
N ALA A 502 -11.23 16.94 -13.10
CA ALA A 502 -10.48 17.94 -13.87
C ALA A 502 -9.47 18.75 -13.04
N GLY A 503 -9.49 18.62 -11.70
CA GLY A 503 -8.65 19.39 -10.80
C GLY A 503 -8.87 20.90 -10.87
N GLY A 504 -10.10 21.33 -11.14
CA GLY A 504 -10.45 22.75 -11.27
C GLY A 504 -9.92 23.43 -12.54
N ARG A 505 -9.76 22.67 -13.64
CA ARG A 505 -9.31 23.18 -14.95
C ARG A 505 -10.47 23.27 -15.93
N ILE A 506 -10.40 24.23 -16.84
CA ILE A 506 -11.34 24.36 -17.96
C ILE A 506 -11.02 23.27 -18.98
N CYS A 507 -11.97 22.37 -19.25
CA CYS A 507 -11.75 21.24 -20.16
C CYS A 507 -12.08 21.66 -21.59
N VAL A 508 -11.10 21.63 -22.49
CA VAL A 508 -11.28 21.98 -23.91
C VAL A 508 -11.54 20.72 -24.73
N LEU A 509 -12.77 20.58 -25.23
CA LEU A 509 -13.22 19.45 -26.03
C LEU A 509 -12.91 19.60 -27.52
N GLY A 510 -12.80 20.84 -28.01
CA GLY A 510 -12.53 21.13 -29.41
C GLY A 510 -12.14 22.59 -29.62
N VAL A 511 -11.56 22.88 -30.78
CA VAL A 511 -11.16 24.24 -31.17
C VAL A 511 -11.72 24.55 -32.55
N GLN A 512 -12.20 25.78 -32.73
CA GLN A 512 -12.61 26.33 -34.03
C GLN A 512 -11.83 27.61 -34.29
N SER A 513 -11.15 27.67 -35.43
CA SER A 513 -10.37 28.83 -35.90
C SER A 513 -11.14 29.63 -36.93
#